data_AF-A0A0F9HKQ2-F1
#
_entry.id   AF-A0A0F9HKQ2-F1
#
_cell.length_a   1.000
_cell.length_b   1.000
_cell.length_c   1.000
_cell.angle_alpha   90.00
_cell.angle_beta   90.00
_cell.angle_gamma   90.00
#
_symmetry.space_group_name_H-M   'P 1'
#
loop_
_entity.id
_entity.type
_entity.pdbx_description
1 polymer ?
#
loop_
_entity_poly.entity_id
_entity_poly.type
_entity_poly.pdbx_seq_one_letter_code
_entity_poly.pdbx_strand_id
1 'polypeptide(L)'
;LELSPRGEFEIIDLLKEYLKKEKLQLKLLGRGFAWLDMGTYDGLLEAANFVRTIQKRQGLYIACIEEIAYKNGFITQEELRKITNTISNTDYGKYLRMISLEEEKLK
;
A
#
# COMPACT_ATOMS: atom_id res chain seq x y z
N LEU A 1 -27.29 -10.06 -12.15
CA LEU A 1 -25.93 -10.61 -12.31
C LEU A 1 -26.08 -12.11 -12.40
N GLU A 2 -25.54 -12.71 -13.43
CA GLU A 2 -25.53 -14.16 -13.63
C GLU A 2 -24.17 -14.71 -13.20
N LEU A 3 -24.11 -16.00 -12.86
CA LEU A 3 -22.85 -16.65 -12.52
C LEU A 3 -22.04 -16.94 -13.79
N SER A 4 -20.73 -16.79 -13.71
CA SER A 4 -19.81 -17.17 -14.79
C SER A 4 -19.78 -18.69 -15.01
N PRO A 5 -19.17 -19.18 -16.11
CA PRO A 5 -18.97 -20.62 -16.32
C PRO A 5 -18.19 -21.34 -15.21
N ARG A 6 -17.41 -20.59 -14.40
CA ARG A 6 -16.72 -21.11 -13.22
C ARG A 6 -17.50 -20.97 -11.91
N GLY A 7 -18.74 -20.44 -11.97
CA GLY A 7 -19.65 -20.35 -10.82
C GLY A 7 -19.42 -19.12 -9.93
N GLU A 8 -18.78 -18.07 -10.42
CA GLU A 8 -18.47 -16.86 -9.65
C GLU A 8 -19.24 -15.63 -10.16
N PHE A 9 -19.47 -14.66 -9.28
CA PHE A 9 -19.88 -13.31 -9.69
C PHE A 9 -18.64 -12.51 -10.07
N GLU A 10 -18.50 -12.20 -11.37
CA GLU A 10 -17.30 -11.56 -11.88
C GLU A 10 -17.35 -10.04 -11.76
N ILE A 11 -16.24 -9.43 -11.33
CA ILE A 11 -16.10 -7.98 -11.33
C ILE A 11 -16.27 -7.37 -12.74
N ILE A 12 -15.94 -8.13 -13.79
CA ILE A 12 -16.07 -7.67 -15.18
C ILE A 12 -17.52 -7.39 -15.56
N ASP A 13 -18.49 -8.11 -14.99
CA ASP A 13 -19.90 -7.89 -15.31
C ASP A 13 -20.41 -6.59 -14.68
N LEU A 14 -19.93 -6.25 -13.49
CA LEU A 14 -20.15 -4.93 -12.91
C LEU A 14 -19.53 -3.83 -13.79
N LEU A 15 -18.27 -4.00 -14.22
CA LEU A 15 -17.59 -3.02 -15.07
C LEU A 15 -18.30 -2.82 -16.42
N LYS A 16 -18.83 -3.87 -17.04
CA LYS A 16 -19.66 -3.78 -18.26
C LYS A 16 -20.92 -2.96 -18.03
N GLU A 17 -21.57 -3.07 -16.87
CA GLU A 17 -22.75 -2.26 -16.56
C GLU A 17 -22.39 -0.77 -16.37
N TYR A 18 -21.25 -0.46 -15.75
CA TYR A 18 -20.75 0.91 -15.69
C TYR A 18 -20.38 1.45 -17.08
N LEU A 19 -19.82 0.61 -17.95
CA LEU A 19 -19.51 0.96 -19.33
C LEU A 19 -20.78 1.27 -20.13
N LYS A 20 -21.82 0.42 -20.06
CA LYS A 20 -23.12 0.64 -20.71
C LYS A 20 -23.80 1.93 -20.27
N LYS A 21 -23.60 2.32 -19.00
CA LYS A 21 -24.14 3.55 -18.42
C LYS A 21 -23.26 4.78 -18.71
N GLU A 22 -22.16 4.64 -19.45
CA GLU A 22 -21.16 5.69 -19.70
C GLU A 22 -20.59 6.30 -18.41
N LYS A 23 -20.56 5.50 -17.32
CA LYS A 23 -20.05 5.90 -15.99
C LYS A 23 -18.71 5.25 -15.67
N LEU A 24 -18.13 4.48 -16.59
CA LEU A 24 -16.81 3.88 -16.41
C LEU A 24 -15.72 4.89 -16.72
N GLN A 25 -14.83 5.14 -15.76
CA GLN A 25 -13.63 5.94 -15.94
C GLN A 25 -12.40 5.04 -15.87
N LEU A 26 -11.48 5.21 -16.82
CA LEU A 26 -10.23 4.47 -16.88
C LEU A 26 -9.07 5.39 -16.51
N LYS A 27 -8.14 4.87 -15.70
CA LYS A 27 -6.88 5.54 -15.38
C LYS A 27 -5.72 4.65 -15.79
N LEU A 28 -4.92 5.14 -16.74
CA LEU A 28 -3.77 4.40 -17.24
C LEU A 28 -2.61 4.49 -16.24
N LEU A 29 -2.11 3.33 -15.82
CA LEU A 29 -0.87 3.22 -15.06
C LEU A 29 0.29 3.13 -16.06
N GLY A 30 0.89 4.28 -16.36
CA GLY A 30 2.00 4.39 -17.31
C GLY A 30 3.32 3.83 -16.78
N ARG A 31 4.37 4.05 -17.57
CA ARG A 31 5.75 3.67 -17.18
C ARG A 31 6.12 4.30 -15.83
N GLY A 32 6.74 3.50 -14.96
CA GLY A 32 7.14 3.89 -13.61
C GLY A 32 6.23 3.35 -12.51
N PHE A 33 5.04 2.84 -12.86
CA PHE A 33 4.22 2.04 -11.95
C PHE A 33 4.67 0.58 -11.96
N ALA A 34 4.57 -0.07 -10.79
CA ALA A 34 4.70 -1.51 -10.64
C ALA A 34 3.36 -2.09 -10.21
N TRP A 35 2.90 -3.11 -10.93
CA TRP A 35 1.75 -3.92 -10.55
C TRP A 35 2.23 -5.36 -10.40
N LEU A 36 2.10 -5.90 -9.19
CA LEU A 36 2.68 -7.17 -8.79
C LEU A 36 1.55 -8.14 -8.48
N ASP A 37 1.56 -9.29 -9.14
CA ASP A 37 0.65 -10.41 -8.87
C ASP A 37 1.38 -11.45 -8.03
N MET A 38 0.76 -11.84 -6.91
CA MET A 38 1.30 -12.79 -5.92
C MET A 38 0.63 -14.16 -6.01
N GLY A 39 -0.06 -14.46 -7.12
CA GLY A 39 -0.78 -15.72 -7.32
C GLY A 39 0.09 -16.98 -7.50
N THR A 40 1.41 -16.84 -7.68
CA THR A 40 2.36 -17.96 -7.84
C THR A 40 3.53 -17.84 -6.86
N TYR A 41 4.24 -18.95 -6.62
CA TYR A 41 5.44 -18.94 -5.77
C TYR A 41 6.51 -17.96 -6.27
N ASP A 42 6.75 -17.96 -7.59
CA ASP A 42 7.71 -17.04 -8.21
C ASP A 42 7.21 -15.59 -8.15
N GLY A 43 5.93 -15.34 -8.44
CA GLY A 43 5.35 -13.99 -8.36
C GLY A 43 5.40 -13.39 -6.95
N LEU A 44 5.16 -14.21 -5.93
CA LEU A 44 5.32 -13.81 -4.54
C LEU A 44 6.78 -13.44 -4.21
N LEU A 45 7.74 -14.26 -4.65
CA LEU A 45 9.17 -13.99 -4.43
C LEU A 45 9.62 -12.72 -5.15
N GLU A 46 9.18 -12.50 -6.39
CA GLU A 46 9.44 -11.28 -7.14
C GLU A 46 8.89 -10.04 -6.43
N ALA A 47 7.64 -10.10 -5.96
CA ALA A 47 7.01 -9.00 -5.22
C ALA A 47 7.77 -8.68 -3.92
N ALA A 48 8.15 -9.70 -3.16
CA ALA A 48 8.94 -9.54 -1.94
C ALA A 48 10.31 -8.90 -2.22
N ASN A 49 11.00 -9.33 -3.29
CA ASN A 49 12.26 -8.76 -3.71
C ASN A 49 12.13 -7.31 -4.19
N PHE A 50 11.06 -6.98 -4.90
CA PHE A 50 10.75 -5.63 -5.34
C PHE A 50 10.61 -4.70 -4.12
N VAL A 51 9.74 -5.04 -3.17
CA VAL A 51 9.52 -4.25 -1.95
C VAL A 51 10.83 -4.10 -1.17
N ARG A 52 11.56 -5.20 -0.92
CA ARG A 52 12.84 -5.16 -0.21
C ARG A 52 13.85 -4.21 -0.86
N THR A 53 13.93 -4.24 -2.20
CA THR A 53 14.89 -3.43 -2.95
C THR A 53 14.55 -1.94 -2.86
N ILE A 54 13.27 -1.59 -3.04
CA ILE A 54 12.81 -0.20 -2.94
C ILE A 54 13.05 0.34 -1.53
N GLN A 55 12.63 -0.38 -0.49
CA GLN A 55 12.81 0.06 0.89
C GLN A 55 14.27 0.26 1.27
N LYS A 56 15.16 -0.66 0.85
CA LYS A 56 16.60 -0.54 1.12
C LYS A 56 17.27 0.63 0.40
N ARG A 57 16.81 1.00 -0.80
CA ARG A 57 17.44 2.06 -1.61
C ARG A 57 16.88 3.45 -1.31
N GLN A 58 15.58 3.55 -1.06
CA GLN A 58 14.91 4.84 -0.82
C GLN A 58 14.80 5.19 0.67
N GLY A 59 14.96 4.21 1.57
CA GLY A 59 14.84 4.41 3.01
C GLY A 59 13.40 4.61 3.50
N LEU A 60 12.41 4.49 2.61
CA LEU A 60 10.98 4.60 2.91
C LEU A 60 10.31 3.23 2.83
N TYR A 61 9.33 2.99 3.70
CA TYR A 61 8.58 1.73 3.72
C TYR A 61 7.38 1.79 2.78
N ILE A 62 7.11 0.69 2.07
CA ILE A 62 5.91 0.55 1.24
C ILE A 62 4.77 0.06 2.12
N ALA A 63 3.61 0.72 2.03
CA ALA A 63 2.40 0.36 2.78
C ALA A 63 2.58 0.35 4.32
N CYS A 64 3.42 1.24 4.85
CA CYS A 64 3.49 1.51 6.28
C CYS A 64 2.20 2.21 6.76
N ILE A 65 1.29 1.46 7.38
CA ILE A 65 -0.04 1.97 7.74
C ILE A 65 0.00 3.05 8.83
N GLU A 66 0.94 2.97 9.78
CA GLU A 66 1.09 3.96 10.84
C GLU A 66 1.61 5.29 10.31
N GLU A 67 2.56 5.27 9.37
CA GLU A 67 3.00 6.46 8.67
C GLU A 67 1.86 7.08 7.85
N ILE A 68 1.11 6.27 7.10
CA ILE A 68 -0.03 6.73 6.32
C ILE A 68 -1.09 7.36 7.24
N ALA A 69 -1.41 6.71 8.36
CA ALA A 69 -2.36 7.21 9.34
C ALA A 69 -1.90 8.53 9.96
N TYR A 70 -0.63 8.61 10.33
CA TYR A 70 -0.03 9.83 10.90
C TYR A 70 -0.05 10.99 9.90
N LYS A 71 0.42 10.78 8.66
CA LYS A 71 0.44 11.80 7.60
C LYS A 71 -0.94 12.28 7.17
N ASN A 72 -1.95 11.42 7.27
CA ASN A 72 -3.35 11.79 7.03
C ASN A 72 -4.05 12.38 8.27
N GLY A 73 -3.37 12.48 9.42
CA GLY A 73 -3.92 13.03 10.66
C GLY A 73 -4.93 12.12 11.36
N PHE A 74 -4.96 10.82 11.05
CA PHE A 74 -5.81 9.84 11.74
C PHE A 74 -5.29 9.48 13.13
N ILE A 75 -3.98 9.61 13.35
CA ILE A 75 -3.35 9.46 14.66
C ILE A 75 -2.43 10.65 14.94
N THR A 76 -2.28 10.98 16.21
CA THR A 76 -1.37 11.99 16.71
C THR A 76 0.06 11.47 16.77
N GLN A 77 1.01 12.40 16.89
CA GLN A 77 2.43 12.07 17.09
C GLN A 77 2.63 11.26 18.38
N GLU A 78 1.87 11.55 19.43
CA GLU A 78 1.95 10.82 20.71
C GLU A 78 1.49 9.36 20.54
N GLU A 79 0.41 9.12 19.80
CA GLU A 79 -0.07 7.78 19.47
C GLU A 79 0.92 7.01 18.60
N LEU A 80 1.51 7.66 17.59
CA LEU A 80 2.58 7.07 16.79
C LEU A 80 3.79 6.69 17.65
N ARG A 81 4.20 7.54 18.61
CA ARG A 81 5.30 7.26 19.54
C ARG A 81 4.98 6.07 20.45
N LYS A 82 3.74 5.95 20.95
CA LYS A 82 3.30 4.81 21.75
C LYS A 82 3.46 3.49 20.98
N ILE A 83 3.04 3.45 19.72
CA ILE A 83 3.22 2.28 18.84
C ILE A 83 4.70 2.02 18.61
N THR A 84 5.46 3.06 18.25
CA THR A 84 6.90 2.95 17.97
C THR A 84 7.69 2.38 19.15
N ASN A 85 7.33 2.75 20.37
CA ASN A 85 8.03 2.30 21.58
C ASN A 85 7.92 0.79 21.80
N THR A 86 6.79 0.15 21.45
CA THR A 86 6.60 -1.30 21.63
C THR A 86 7.47 -2.14 20.70
N ILE A 87 7.85 -1.59 19.55
CA ILE A 87 8.66 -2.26 18.52
C ILE A 87 10.00 -1.57 18.26
N SER A 88 10.47 -0.77 19.21
CA SER A 88 11.64 0.11 19.09
C SER A 88 12.95 -0.61 18.72
N ASN A 89 13.06 -1.91 19.01
CA ASN A 89 14.23 -2.72 18.69
C ASN A 89 14.26 -3.24 17.23
N THR A 90 13.20 -3.02 16.46
CA THR A 90 13.09 -3.46 15.07
C THR A 90 13.47 -2.34 14.09
N ASP A 91 13.87 -2.70 12.87
CA ASP A 91 14.13 -1.69 11.83
C ASP A 91 12.86 -0.92 11.44
N TYR A 92 11.69 -1.54 11.57
CA TYR A 92 10.40 -0.88 11.39
C TYR A 92 10.14 0.16 12.50
N GLY A 93 10.40 -0.17 13.76
CA GLY A 93 10.29 0.77 14.87
C GLY A 93 11.27 1.93 14.76
N LYS A 94 12.51 1.67 14.34
CA LYS A 94 13.49 2.73 14.04
C LYS A 94 12.99 3.67 12.94
N TYR A 95 12.37 3.11 11.89
CA TYR A 95 11.76 3.88 10.81
C TYR A 95 10.61 4.77 11.31
N LEU A 96 9.64 4.21 12.05
CA LEU A 96 8.53 5.02 12.59
C LEU A 96 9.01 6.13 13.53
N ARG A 97 10.08 5.88 14.30
CA ARG A 97 10.71 6.90 15.15
C ARG A 97 11.26 8.05 14.31
N MET A 98 11.90 7.76 13.19
CA MET A 98 12.41 8.78 12.26
C MET A 98 11.25 9.62 11.70
N ILE A 99 10.18 8.98 11.23
CA ILE A 99 8.98 9.67 10.73
C ILE A 99 8.37 10.60 11.79
N SER A 100 8.26 10.14 13.04
CA SER A 100 7.77 10.97 14.15
C SER A 100 8.61 12.23 14.41
N LEU A 101 9.90 12.23 14.06
CA LEU A 101 10.84 13.34 14.31
C LEU A 101 10.98 14.29 13.11
N GLU A 102 10.71 13.84 11.88
CA GLU A 102 10.86 14.68 10.68
C GLU A 102 9.87 15.84 10.63
N GLU A 103 8.62 15.64 11.07
CA GLU A 103 7.62 16.72 11.09
C GLU A 103 7.87 17.80 12.15
N GLU A 104 8.68 17.53 13.18
CA GLU A 104 9.12 18.57 14.12
C GLU A 104 10.07 19.57 13.48
N LYS A 105 10.77 19.20 12.40
CA LYS A 105 11.74 20.07 11.71
C LYS A 105 11.12 20.92 10.59
N LEU A 106 9.92 20.56 10.14
CA LEU A 106 9.18 21.23 9.07
C LEU A 106 8.11 22.21 9.61
N LYS A 107 7.90 22.22 10.93
CA LYS A 107 7.11 23.22 11.66
C LYS A 107 8.02 24.27 12.27
#